data_AF-A0AAV0JL54-F1
#
_entry.id   AF-A0AAV0JL54-F1
#
_cell.length_a   1.000
_cell.length_b   1.000
_cell.length_c   1.000
_cell.angle_alpha   90.00
_cell.angle_beta   90.00
_cell.angle_gamma   90.00
#
_symmetry.space_group_name_H-M   'P 1'
#
loop_
_entity.id
_entity.type
_entity.pdbx_description
1 polymer ?
#
loop_
_entity_poly.entity_id
_entity_poly.type
_entity_poly.pdbx_seq_one_letter_code
_entity_poly.pdbx_strand_id
1 'polypeptide(L)'
;MLYTEQAPSAWFSFALCGLVGIITAYAFVWISKYYTDYKYEPVRSLALASSTGHGTNIIAGVSLGLESTALPVLIISVAIVSAFWLGGLFGTAVATMGMLSTAGYVLTMDMFGPIADNAGGIVEMSQQPESVREITDVLDAVGNTTKATTKGFAIGSAALASFLLFSAYMDEVSTFAQEPLTQVTTNVQSNFILLLSQVFVGGLLGSMLIFLFSAWACSAVGKTAQEVVNEVRRQFIERPGIMEYKEKPDYGRCVAIVASASLREMIKPGALAIISPMVVVFRILGYCTGQPLLGAKVVAAMLMFATVSGILMALFLNTAGGAWDNAKKYIETGVLGGKGSDCHKAAVTGDTVGDPFKDTAGPSLHVLIKMLATITLVMAPIFL
;
A
#
# COMPACT_ATOMS: atom_id res chain seq x y z
N MET A 1 11.51 32.80 11.31
CA MET A 1 12.48 32.48 10.24
C MET A 1 13.48 31.49 10.82
N LEU A 2 13.90 30.46 10.07
CA LEU A 2 14.84 29.40 10.51
C LEU A 2 16.29 29.94 10.60
N TYR A 3 16.47 31.02 11.35
CA TYR A 3 17.76 31.65 11.63
C TYR A 3 17.86 31.83 13.14
N THR A 4 18.88 31.23 13.73
CA THR A 4 19.30 31.48 15.10
C THR A 4 20.80 31.77 15.09
N GLU A 5 21.30 32.55 16.05
CA GLU A 5 22.75 32.81 16.16
C GLU A 5 23.56 31.51 16.32
N GLN A 6 22.94 30.47 16.88
CA GLN A 6 23.53 29.14 17.07
C GLN A 6 23.51 28.29 15.78
N ALA A 7 22.61 28.57 14.83
CA ALA A 7 22.46 27.82 13.59
C ALA A 7 22.02 28.75 12.42
N PRO A 8 22.91 29.62 11.93
CA PRO A 8 22.57 30.65 10.94
C PRO A 8 22.22 30.08 9.56
N SER A 9 22.69 28.87 9.23
CA SER A 9 22.43 28.16 7.97
C SER A 9 21.28 27.17 8.03
N ALA A 10 20.55 27.09 9.15
CA ALA A 10 19.48 26.11 9.35
C ALA A 10 18.39 26.18 8.26
N TRP A 11 18.01 27.39 7.82
CA TRP A 11 17.06 27.58 6.73
C TRP A 11 17.50 26.87 5.43
N PHE A 12 18.80 26.89 5.12
CA PHE A 12 19.34 26.28 3.90
C PHE A 12 19.34 24.76 4.02
N SER A 13 19.77 24.22 5.16
CA SER A 13 19.72 22.78 5.43
C SER A 13 18.29 22.22 5.35
N PHE A 14 17.31 22.91 5.95
CA PHE A 14 15.92 22.48 5.89
C PHE A 14 15.29 22.67 4.51
N ALA A 15 15.68 23.70 3.76
CA ALA A 15 15.27 23.83 2.36
C ALA A 15 15.78 22.65 1.52
N LEU A 16 17.03 22.22 1.72
CA LEU A 16 17.58 21.02 1.08
C LEU A 16 16.82 19.75 1.49
N CYS A 17 16.48 19.58 2.78
CA CYS A 17 15.63 18.46 3.21
C CYS A 17 14.28 18.45 2.49
N GLY A 18 13.63 19.61 2.36
CA GLY A 18 12.37 19.75 1.61
C GLY A 18 12.54 19.35 0.15
N LEU A 19 13.63 19.77 -0.50
CA LEU A 19 13.97 19.38 -1.87
C LEU A 19 14.20 17.87 -2.03
N VAL A 20 14.87 17.22 -1.06
CA VAL A 20 15.02 15.75 -1.03
C VAL A 20 13.64 15.08 -1.05
N GLY A 21 12.70 15.59 -0.25
CA GLY A 21 11.31 15.14 -0.24
C GLY A 21 10.61 15.27 -1.60
N ILE A 22 10.71 16.45 -2.23
CA ILE A 22 10.10 16.72 -3.54
C ILE A 22 10.70 15.81 -4.63
N ILE A 23 12.03 15.65 -4.65
CA ILE A 23 12.72 14.77 -5.60
C ILE A 23 12.28 13.31 -5.38
N THR A 24 12.14 12.90 -4.11
CA THR A 24 11.65 11.57 -3.74
C THR A 24 10.23 11.35 -4.27
N ALA A 25 9.32 12.33 -4.13
CA ALA A 25 7.98 12.25 -4.70
C ALA A 25 8.01 12.00 -6.22
N TYR A 26 8.82 12.77 -6.95
CA TYR A 26 8.94 12.64 -8.40
C TYR A 26 9.54 11.29 -8.82
N ALA A 27 10.58 10.82 -8.11
CA ALA A 27 11.18 9.52 -8.35
C ALA A 27 10.17 8.38 -8.15
N PHE A 28 9.34 8.44 -7.10
CA PHE A 28 8.28 7.46 -6.85
C PHE A 28 7.25 7.40 -7.96
N VAL A 29 6.82 8.57 -8.45
CA VAL A 29 5.90 8.68 -9.59
C VAL A 29 6.51 8.02 -10.83
N TRP A 30 7.77 8.33 -11.12
CA TRP A 30 8.47 7.79 -12.29
C TRP A 30 8.68 6.27 -12.20
N ILE A 31 9.10 5.76 -11.05
CA ILE A 31 9.29 4.31 -10.84
C ILE A 31 7.96 3.57 -10.95
N SER A 32 6.90 4.09 -10.31
CA SER A 32 5.57 3.47 -10.38
C SER A 32 5.09 3.41 -11.83
N LYS A 33 5.29 4.49 -12.59
CA LYS A 33 4.98 4.53 -14.02
C LYS A 33 5.79 3.51 -14.83
N TYR A 34 7.10 3.38 -14.59
CA TYR A 34 7.94 2.41 -15.29
C TYR A 34 7.47 0.95 -15.13
N TYR A 35 7.03 0.57 -13.93
CA TYR A 35 6.56 -0.80 -13.66
C TYR A 35 5.09 -1.05 -14.00
N THR A 36 4.28 -0.01 -14.20
CA THR A 36 2.82 -0.16 -14.40
C THR A 36 2.32 0.31 -15.76
N ASP A 37 2.98 1.21 -16.47
CA ASP A 37 2.53 1.70 -17.78
C ASP A 37 2.98 0.76 -18.92
N TYR A 38 2.05 0.37 -19.80
CA TYR A 38 2.30 -0.50 -20.95
C TYR A 38 3.20 0.10 -22.03
N LYS A 39 3.61 1.37 -21.88
CA LYS A 39 4.68 1.98 -22.69
C LYS A 39 6.06 1.40 -22.38
N TYR A 40 6.25 0.83 -21.19
CA TYR A 40 7.52 0.29 -20.74
C TYR A 40 7.60 -1.22 -20.87
N GLU A 41 8.83 -1.72 -20.87
CA GLU A 41 9.16 -3.12 -21.10
C GLU A 41 8.58 -4.08 -20.03
N PRO A 42 8.58 -3.76 -18.72
CA PRO A 42 8.06 -4.69 -17.69
C PRO A 42 6.62 -5.15 -17.97
N VAL A 43 5.72 -4.23 -18.30
CA VAL A 43 4.31 -4.52 -18.57
C VAL A 43 4.12 -5.21 -19.91
N ARG A 44 4.93 -4.87 -20.92
CA ARG A 44 4.89 -5.55 -22.23
C ARG A 44 5.36 -6.99 -22.12
N SER A 45 6.39 -7.25 -21.32
CA SER A 45 6.88 -8.60 -21.03
C SER A 45 5.85 -9.41 -20.25
N LEU A 46 5.14 -8.79 -19.30
CA LEU A 46 3.99 -9.39 -18.63
C LEU A 46 2.85 -9.72 -19.61
N ALA A 47 2.50 -8.79 -20.51
CA ALA A 47 1.48 -9.03 -21.52
C ALA A 47 1.89 -10.18 -22.46
N LEU A 48 3.15 -10.22 -22.89
CA LEU A 48 3.71 -11.29 -23.72
C LEU A 48 3.64 -12.65 -23.01
N ALA A 49 3.86 -12.71 -21.70
CA ALA A 49 3.71 -13.94 -20.92
C ALA A 49 2.28 -14.52 -20.97
N SER A 50 1.28 -13.71 -21.32
CA SER A 50 -0.11 -14.19 -21.54
C SER A 50 -0.23 -15.08 -22.79
N SER A 51 0.71 -15.00 -23.74
CA SER A 51 0.72 -15.85 -24.94
C SER A 51 0.97 -17.34 -24.63
N THR A 52 1.58 -17.62 -23.48
CA THR A 52 1.86 -18.98 -23.00
C THR A 52 0.85 -19.47 -21.96
N GLY A 53 -0.17 -18.66 -21.64
CA GLY A 53 -1.34 -19.03 -20.83
C GLY A 53 -1.46 -18.29 -19.49
N HIS A 54 -2.44 -18.73 -18.69
CA HIS A 54 -2.78 -18.10 -17.41
C HIS A 54 -1.65 -18.20 -16.38
N GLY A 55 -1.02 -19.38 -16.26
CA GLY A 55 0.01 -19.62 -15.23
C GLY A 55 1.25 -18.74 -15.41
N THR A 56 1.73 -18.59 -16.64
CA THR A 56 2.87 -17.73 -16.97
C THR A 56 2.56 -16.25 -16.77
N ASN A 57 1.33 -15.81 -17.07
CA ASN A 57 0.88 -14.45 -16.75
C ASN A 57 0.91 -14.17 -15.24
N ILE A 58 0.44 -15.10 -14.40
CA ILE A 58 0.50 -14.94 -12.94
C ILE A 58 1.95 -14.93 -12.44
N ILE A 59 2.80 -15.86 -12.91
CA ILE A 59 4.21 -15.91 -12.49
C ILE A 59 4.92 -14.61 -12.85
N ALA A 60 4.72 -14.10 -14.07
CA ALA A 60 5.33 -12.86 -14.53
C ALA A 60 4.89 -11.65 -13.69
N GLY A 61 3.61 -11.55 -13.35
CA GLY A 61 3.12 -10.41 -12.56
C GLY A 61 3.59 -10.45 -11.10
N VAL A 62 3.65 -11.64 -10.49
CA VAL A 62 4.25 -11.81 -9.14
C VAL A 62 5.73 -11.45 -9.17
N SER A 63 6.48 -11.92 -10.17
CA SER A 63 7.90 -11.61 -10.33
C SER A 63 8.14 -10.11 -10.48
N LEU A 64 7.38 -9.45 -11.37
CA LEU A 64 7.45 -8.01 -11.60
C LEU A 64 7.14 -7.24 -10.32
N GLY A 65 6.09 -7.63 -9.60
CA GLY A 65 5.74 -7.00 -8.32
C GLY A 65 6.87 -7.09 -7.30
N LEU A 66 7.49 -8.27 -7.14
CA LEU A 66 8.58 -8.48 -6.18
C LEU A 66 9.81 -7.63 -6.55
N GLU A 67 10.19 -7.65 -7.83
CA GLU A 67 11.30 -6.84 -8.35
C GLU A 67 11.06 -5.34 -8.16
N SER A 68 9.82 -4.89 -8.38
CA SER A 68 9.45 -3.48 -8.30
C SER A 68 9.63 -2.84 -6.92
N THR A 69 9.83 -3.65 -5.87
CA THR A 69 10.09 -3.16 -4.51
C THR A 69 11.50 -2.58 -4.34
N ALA A 70 12.47 -3.00 -5.17
CA ALA A 70 13.88 -2.67 -4.99
C ALA A 70 14.17 -1.17 -5.16
N LEU A 71 13.81 -0.59 -6.30
CA LEU A 71 14.08 0.83 -6.59
C LEU A 71 13.39 1.80 -5.61
N PRO A 72 12.09 1.66 -5.28
CA PRO A 72 11.43 2.52 -4.30
C PRO A 72 12.11 2.50 -2.93
N VAL A 73 12.54 1.33 -2.46
CA VAL A 73 13.21 1.18 -1.15
C VAL A 73 14.59 1.84 -1.15
N LEU A 74 15.35 1.72 -2.24
CA LEU A 74 16.62 2.42 -2.39
C LEU A 74 16.42 3.94 -2.34
N ILE A 75 15.40 4.46 -3.04
CA ILE A 75 15.08 5.89 -3.03
C ILE A 75 14.68 6.37 -1.64
N ILE A 76 13.81 5.64 -0.92
CA ILE A 76 13.46 5.96 0.48
C ILE A 76 14.72 5.97 1.36
N SER A 77 15.59 4.98 1.21
CA SER A 77 16.80 4.86 2.02
C SER A 77 17.73 6.05 1.82
N VAL A 78 17.95 6.45 0.57
CA VAL A 78 18.73 7.65 0.23
C VAL A 78 18.06 8.91 0.78
N ALA A 79 16.74 9.03 0.68
CA ALA A 79 15.99 10.18 1.17
C ALA A 79 16.09 10.32 2.70
N ILE A 80 15.93 9.22 3.45
CA ILE A 80 16.04 9.22 4.92
C ILE A 80 17.47 9.59 5.34
N VAL A 81 18.49 8.95 4.76
CA VAL A 81 19.89 9.19 5.14
C VAL A 81 20.31 10.61 4.81
N SER A 82 20.00 11.10 3.61
CA SER A 82 20.35 12.46 3.20
C SER A 82 19.63 13.53 4.03
N ALA A 83 18.33 13.38 4.28
CA ALA A 83 17.58 14.32 5.12
C ALA A 83 18.05 14.30 6.58
N PHE A 84 18.43 13.12 7.10
CA PHE A 84 19.00 12.98 8.44
C PHE A 84 20.37 13.64 8.56
N TRP A 85 21.23 13.50 7.55
CA TRP A 85 22.55 14.15 7.55
C TRP A 85 22.45 15.68 7.46
N LEU A 86 21.45 16.20 6.75
CA LEU A 86 21.26 17.64 6.57
C LEU A 86 20.61 18.32 7.78
N GLY A 87 19.64 17.66 8.44
CA GLY A 87 18.82 18.30 9.47
C GLY A 87 18.41 17.41 10.64
N GLY A 88 19.06 16.26 10.84
CA GLY A 88 18.73 15.28 11.88
C GLY A 88 17.32 14.70 11.72
N LEU A 89 16.73 14.26 12.84
CA LEU A 89 15.36 13.75 12.87
C LEU A 89 14.35 14.76 12.32
N PHE A 90 14.48 16.03 12.69
CA PHE A 90 13.61 17.08 12.17
C PHE A 90 13.79 17.29 10.66
N GLY A 91 14.99 17.11 10.13
CA GLY A 91 15.27 17.10 8.70
C GLY A 91 14.46 16.04 7.94
N THR A 92 14.33 14.83 8.49
CA THR A 92 13.47 13.79 7.92
C THR A 92 11.98 14.16 7.95
N ALA A 93 11.55 14.98 8.94
CA ALA A 93 10.20 15.53 9.01
C ALA A 93 9.96 16.55 7.90
N VAL A 94 10.91 17.46 7.70
CA VAL A 94 10.87 18.44 6.61
C VAL A 94 10.88 17.76 5.24
N ALA A 95 11.67 16.69 5.05
CA ALA A 95 11.64 15.89 3.82
C ALA A 95 10.28 15.21 3.59
N THR A 96 9.66 14.68 4.64
CA THR A 96 8.30 14.13 4.54
C THR A 96 7.29 15.20 4.12
N MET A 97 7.36 16.40 4.71
CA MET A 97 6.54 17.54 4.30
C MET A 97 6.82 17.99 2.87
N GLY A 98 8.08 17.98 2.45
CA GLY A 98 8.48 18.24 1.07
C GLY A 98 7.85 17.25 0.08
N MET A 99 7.86 15.96 0.41
CA MET A 99 7.19 14.94 -0.41
C MET A 99 5.68 15.20 -0.50
N LEU A 100 5.04 15.56 0.62
CA LEU A 100 3.61 15.84 0.69
C LEU A 100 3.18 17.20 0.12
N SER A 101 4.12 18.09 -0.22
CA SER A 101 3.81 19.42 -0.74
C SER A 101 3.00 19.40 -2.05
N THR A 102 3.13 18.33 -2.83
CA THR A 102 2.39 18.11 -4.08
C THR A 102 1.12 17.28 -3.90
N ALA A 103 0.75 16.93 -2.66
CA ALA A 103 -0.36 16.03 -2.36
C ALA A 103 -1.69 16.52 -2.95
N GLY A 104 -1.94 17.84 -3.00
CA GLY A 104 -3.15 18.37 -3.62
C GLY A 104 -3.29 17.99 -5.11
N TYR A 105 -2.20 18.04 -5.87
CA TYR A 105 -2.17 17.61 -7.26
C TYR A 105 -2.30 16.09 -7.39
N VAL A 106 -1.60 15.34 -6.53
CA VAL A 106 -1.65 13.87 -6.52
C VAL A 106 -3.07 13.38 -6.23
N LEU A 107 -3.72 13.90 -5.19
CA LEU A 107 -5.10 13.54 -4.85
C LEU A 107 -6.10 13.92 -5.96
N THR A 108 -5.88 15.05 -6.63
CA THR A 108 -6.71 15.44 -7.78
C THR A 108 -6.59 14.43 -8.93
N MET A 109 -5.36 13.98 -9.23
CA MET A 109 -5.13 12.94 -10.24
C MET A 109 -5.71 11.58 -9.80
N ASP A 110 -5.64 11.25 -8.52
CA ASP A 110 -6.22 10.00 -7.98
C ASP A 110 -7.74 9.95 -8.15
N MET A 111 -8.42 11.07 -7.87
CA MET A 111 -9.87 11.19 -8.00
C MET A 111 -10.34 11.24 -9.46
N PHE A 112 -9.48 11.66 -10.39
CA PHE A 112 -9.80 11.67 -11.81
C PHE A 112 -10.13 10.27 -12.35
N GLY A 113 -9.40 9.23 -11.90
CA GLY A 113 -9.61 7.85 -12.36
C GLY A 113 -11.02 7.31 -12.12
N PRO A 114 -11.50 7.25 -10.86
CA PRO A 114 -12.86 6.80 -10.56
C PRO A 114 -13.96 7.63 -11.22
N ILE A 115 -13.73 8.91 -11.49
CA ILE A 115 -14.70 9.76 -12.23
C ILE A 115 -14.78 9.30 -13.69
N ALA A 116 -13.64 9.07 -14.34
CA ALA A 116 -13.59 8.60 -15.72
C ALA A 116 -14.18 7.19 -15.89
N ASP A 117 -13.88 6.27 -14.97
CA ASP A 117 -14.43 4.91 -14.96
C ASP A 117 -15.96 4.91 -14.83
N ASN A 118 -16.51 5.66 -13.86
CA ASN A 118 -17.96 5.82 -13.73
C ASN A 118 -18.61 6.46 -14.96
N ALA A 119 -17.95 7.44 -15.59
CA ALA A 119 -18.45 8.04 -16.83
C ALA A 119 -18.52 7.00 -17.97
N GLY A 120 -17.49 6.17 -18.13
CA GLY A 120 -17.50 5.07 -19.09
C GLY A 120 -18.62 4.06 -18.81
N GLY A 121 -18.80 3.66 -17.54
CA GLY A 121 -19.91 2.80 -17.12
C GLY A 121 -21.28 3.37 -17.46
N ILE A 122 -21.51 4.67 -17.21
CA ILE A 122 -22.76 5.35 -17.56
C ILE A 122 -22.98 5.37 -19.07
N VAL A 123 -21.93 5.66 -19.85
CA VAL A 123 -21.96 5.68 -21.33
C VAL A 123 -22.39 4.32 -21.88
N GLU A 124 -21.83 3.22 -21.35
CA GLU A 124 -22.18 1.86 -21.73
C GLU A 124 -23.62 1.52 -21.35
N MET A 125 -24.00 1.76 -20.09
CA MET A 125 -25.33 1.45 -19.57
C MET A 125 -26.45 2.27 -20.22
N SER A 126 -26.14 3.46 -20.73
CA SER A 126 -27.09 4.34 -21.43
C SER A 126 -27.04 4.22 -22.96
N GLN A 127 -26.29 3.24 -23.50
CA GLN A 127 -26.20 2.93 -24.93
C GLN A 127 -25.83 4.15 -25.79
N GLN A 128 -24.91 4.98 -25.30
CA GLN A 128 -24.43 6.14 -26.06
C GLN A 128 -23.62 5.71 -27.30
N PRO A 129 -23.45 6.61 -28.29
CA PRO A 129 -22.64 6.31 -29.47
C PRO A 129 -21.22 5.87 -29.11
N GLU A 130 -20.67 4.95 -29.91
CA GLU A 130 -19.33 4.37 -29.71
C GLU A 130 -18.23 5.44 -29.62
N SER A 131 -18.36 6.54 -30.36
CA SER A 131 -17.43 7.69 -30.27
C SER A 131 -17.34 8.30 -28.87
N VAL A 132 -18.40 8.24 -28.06
CA VAL A 132 -18.39 8.71 -26.67
C VAL A 132 -17.67 7.70 -25.77
N ARG A 133 -17.85 6.41 -26.04
CA ARG A 133 -17.16 5.32 -25.35
C ARG A 133 -15.64 5.37 -25.59
N GLU A 134 -15.22 5.60 -26.82
CA GLU A 134 -13.81 5.80 -27.18
C GLU A 134 -13.16 6.93 -26.37
N ILE A 135 -13.86 8.06 -26.19
CA ILE A 135 -13.37 9.17 -25.37
C ILE A 135 -13.23 8.73 -23.90
N THR A 136 -14.25 8.09 -23.33
CA THR A 136 -14.20 7.64 -21.93
C THR A 136 -13.15 6.55 -21.70
N ASP A 137 -12.91 5.65 -22.65
CA ASP A 137 -11.89 4.62 -22.56
C ASP A 137 -10.47 5.22 -22.53
N VAL A 138 -10.23 6.29 -23.31
CA VAL A 138 -8.97 7.04 -23.24
C VAL A 138 -8.80 7.71 -21.87
N LEU A 139 -9.87 8.33 -21.34
CA LEU A 139 -9.83 8.96 -20.01
C LEU A 139 -9.60 7.93 -18.90
N ASP A 140 -10.24 6.76 -18.96
CA ASP A 140 -10.07 5.66 -18.01
C ASP A 140 -8.64 5.07 -18.06
N ALA A 141 -8.03 4.96 -19.25
CA ALA A 141 -6.63 4.57 -19.38
C ALA A 141 -5.67 5.55 -18.69
N VAL A 142 -5.93 6.87 -18.81
CA VAL A 142 -5.20 7.90 -18.06
C VAL A 142 -5.49 7.78 -16.55
N GLY A 143 -6.75 7.50 -16.19
CA GLY A 143 -7.21 7.23 -14.83
C GLY A 143 -6.45 6.09 -14.14
N ASN A 144 -6.24 4.96 -14.80
CA ASN A 144 -5.53 3.83 -14.20
C ASN A 144 -4.03 4.11 -14.02
N THR A 145 -3.42 4.82 -14.98
CA THR A 145 -2.01 5.24 -14.87
C THR A 145 -1.82 6.22 -13.70
N THR A 146 -2.75 7.17 -13.54
CA THR A 146 -2.73 8.13 -12.42
C THR A 146 -2.99 7.43 -11.09
N LYS A 147 -3.98 6.54 -10.99
CA LYS A 147 -4.28 5.71 -9.80
C LYS A 147 -3.09 4.85 -9.36
N ALA A 148 -2.34 4.27 -10.30
CA ALA A 148 -1.13 3.51 -9.98
C ALA A 148 -0.02 4.42 -9.41
N THR A 149 0.17 5.58 -10.04
CA THR A 149 1.14 6.59 -9.64
C THR A 149 0.88 7.14 -8.24
N THR A 150 -0.38 7.45 -7.94
CA THR A 150 -0.82 8.03 -6.67
C THR A 150 -0.69 7.02 -5.52
N LYS A 151 -1.00 5.73 -5.77
CA LYS A 151 -0.76 4.64 -4.82
C LYS A 151 0.72 4.50 -4.46
N GLY A 152 1.62 4.58 -5.45
CA GLY A 152 3.06 4.57 -5.22
C GLY A 152 3.52 5.74 -4.35
N PHE A 153 3.05 6.95 -4.67
CA PHE A 153 3.31 8.15 -3.86
C PHE A 153 2.81 7.99 -2.41
N ALA A 154 1.60 7.47 -2.22
CA ALA A 154 1.03 7.26 -0.90
C ALA A 154 1.92 6.33 -0.05
N ILE A 155 2.41 5.23 -0.62
CA ILE A 155 3.33 4.31 0.09
C ILE A 155 4.66 4.98 0.41
N GLY A 156 5.28 5.71 -0.52
CA GLY A 156 6.54 6.40 -0.25
C GLY A 156 6.39 7.44 0.88
N SER A 157 5.28 8.18 0.88
CA SER A 157 4.97 9.14 1.95
C SER A 157 4.75 8.46 3.30
N ALA A 158 4.13 7.27 3.28
CA ALA A 158 3.94 6.43 4.45
C ALA A 158 5.28 6.00 5.04
N ALA A 159 6.23 5.59 4.18
CA ALA A 159 7.52 5.10 4.61
C ALA A 159 8.30 6.18 5.37
N LEU A 160 8.38 7.39 4.81
CA LEU A 160 9.03 8.53 5.46
C LEU A 160 8.31 8.92 6.76
N ALA A 161 6.97 8.98 6.74
CA ALA A 161 6.17 9.29 7.93
C ALA A 161 6.32 8.22 9.03
N SER A 162 6.45 6.94 8.67
CA SER A 162 6.55 5.86 9.64
C SER A 162 7.89 5.88 10.38
N PHE A 163 8.98 6.26 9.70
CA PHE A 163 10.28 6.48 10.36
C PHE A 163 10.20 7.59 11.42
N LEU A 164 9.46 8.66 11.13
CA LEU A 164 9.21 9.76 12.08
C LEU A 164 8.37 9.31 13.26
N LEU A 165 7.28 8.59 13.01
CA LEU A 165 6.40 8.08 14.06
C LEU A 165 7.12 7.08 14.96
N PHE A 166 7.99 6.24 14.40
CA PHE A 166 8.87 5.37 15.19
C PHE A 166 9.84 6.18 16.05
N SER A 167 10.47 7.20 15.49
CA SER A 167 11.39 8.07 16.24
C SER A 167 10.66 8.83 17.37
N ALA A 168 9.44 9.31 17.10
CA ALA A 168 8.58 9.95 18.10
C ALA A 168 8.17 8.97 19.20
N TYR A 169 7.85 7.72 18.87
CA TYR A 169 7.58 6.68 19.87
C TYR A 169 8.79 6.43 20.78
N MET A 170 9.99 6.31 20.21
CA MET A 170 11.21 6.13 21.00
C MET A 170 11.47 7.30 21.94
N ASP A 171 11.24 8.53 21.48
CA ASP A 171 11.37 9.76 22.27
C ASP A 171 10.36 9.80 23.43
N GLU A 172 9.09 9.48 23.15
CA GLU A 172 8.02 9.43 24.14
C GLU A 172 8.28 8.38 25.23
N VAL A 173 8.70 7.16 24.82
CA VAL A 173 9.06 6.09 25.76
C VAL A 173 10.26 6.52 26.61
N SER A 174 11.26 7.20 26.04
CA SER A 174 12.42 7.69 26.80
C SER A 174 12.02 8.73 27.83
N THR A 175 11.08 9.61 27.48
CA THR A 175 10.55 10.66 28.35
C THR A 175 9.80 10.06 29.54
N PHE A 176 8.92 9.10 29.29
CA PHE A 176 8.16 8.43 30.37
C PHE A 176 9.02 7.50 31.22
N ALA A 177 10.02 6.83 30.63
CA ALA A 177 10.94 5.96 31.35
C ALA A 177 11.94 6.74 32.23
N GLN A 178 12.08 8.05 32.02
CA GLN A 178 13.14 8.89 32.60
C GLN A 178 14.57 8.35 32.35
N GLU A 179 14.71 7.45 31.38
CA GLU A 179 15.98 6.93 30.91
C GLU A 179 16.10 7.23 29.43
N PRO A 180 17.22 7.80 28.97
CA PRO A 180 17.46 7.92 27.55
C PRO A 180 17.46 6.52 26.95
N LEU A 181 16.46 6.22 26.12
CA LEU A 181 16.60 5.19 25.08
C LEU A 181 17.51 5.78 23.99
N THR A 182 18.71 6.21 24.36
CA THR A 182 19.65 6.80 23.44
C THR A 182 19.96 5.78 22.37
N GLN A 183 19.68 6.17 21.13
CA GLN A 183 20.24 5.57 19.93
C GLN A 183 21.71 5.26 20.20
N VAL A 184 22.06 3.97 20.22
CA VAL A 184 23.44 3.49 20.16
C VAL A 184 24.38 4.30 21.07
N THR A 185 24.17 4.25 22.40
CA THR A 185 25.23 4.71 23.30
C THR A 185 26.44 3.81 23.09
N THR A 186 27.55 4.43 22.71
CA THR A 186 28.89 3.94 22.42
C THR A 186 29.59 3.30 23.63
N ASN A 187 28.89 2.43 24.36
CA ASN A 187 29.50 1.46 25.26
C ASN A 187 29.15 0.07 24.74
N VAL A 188 30.18 -0.60 24.22
CA VAL A 188 30.18 -1.94 23.61
C VAL A 188 29.68 -3.05 24.57
N GLN A 189 29.27 -2.69 25.80
CA GLN A 189 28.69 -3.57 26.82
C GLN A 189 27.16 -3.42 27.00
N SER A 190 26.48 -2.61 26.18
CA SER A 190 25.01 -2.46 26.26
C SER A 190 24.35 -3.30 25.18
N ASN A 191 23.74 -4.41 25.60
CA ASN A 191 23.02 -5.39 24.78
C ASN A 191 22.32 -4.75 23.57
N PHE A 192 22.75 -5.13 22.37
CA PHE A 192 22.06 -4.77 21.13
C PHE A 192 20.56 -5.07 21.34
N ILE A 193 19.69 -4.06 21.27
CA ILE A 193 18.27 -4.20 21.63
C ILE A 193 17.60 -5.35 20.84
N LEU A 194 18.08 -5.62 19.62
CA LEU A 194 17.62 -6.73 18.76
C LEU A 194 18.13 -8.12 19.15
N LEU A 195 19.19 -8.25 19.96
CA LEU A 195 19.71 -9.55 20.44
C LEU A 195 18.87 -10.14 21.59
N LEU A 196 17.97 -9.35 22.18
CA LEU A 196 16.96 -9.88 23.08
C LEU A 196 15.97 -10.71 22.27
N SER A 197 15.93 -12.01 22.53
CA SER A 197 15.03 -12.96 21.87
C SER A 197 13.57 -12.46 21.82
N GLN A 198 13.12 -11.78 22.88
CA GLN A 198 11.78 -11.21 22.98
C GLN A 198 11.55 -10.06 22.00
N VAL A 199 12.55 -9.21 21.78
CA VAL A 199 12.47 -8.07 20.85
C VAL A 199 12.45 -8.58 19.41
N PHE A 200 13.28 -9.57 19.09
CA PHE A 200 13.22 -10.25 17.79
C PHE A 200 11.87 -10.92 17.55
N VAL A 201 11.31 -11.61 18.55
CA VAL A 201 9.95 -12.18 18.49
C VAL A 201 8.91 -11.09 18.24
N GLY A 202 9.00 -9.94 18.92
CA GLY A 202 8.15 -8.78 18.65
C GLY A 202 8.21 -8.33 17.20
N GLY A 203 9.43 -8.19 16.66
CA GLY A 203 9.64 -7.87 15.25
C GLY A 203 9.02 -8.91 14.30
N LEU A 204 9.21 -10.21 14.58
CA LEU A 204 8.63 -11.30 13.79
C LEU A 204 7.10 -11.27 13.81
N LEU A 205 6.49 -11.02 14.97
CA LEU A 205 5.04 -10.86 15.11
C LEU A 205 4.53 -9.63 14.34
N GLY A 206 5.29 -8.54 14.33
CA GLY A 206 5.02 -7.36 13.51
C GLY A 206 5.01 -7.66 12.02
N SER A 207 6.02 -8.38 11.52
CA SER A 207 6.05 -8.82 10.12
C SER A 207 4.92 -9.79 9.79
N MET A 208 4.66 -10.77 10.66
CA MET A 208 3.58 -11.74 10.49
C MET A 208 2.22 -11.04 10.37
N LEU A 209 1.98 -9.99 11.15
CA LEU A 209 0.73 -9.22 11.12
C LEU A 209 0.44 -8.68 9.72
N ILE A 210 1.43 -8.13 9.02
CA ILE A 210 1.28 -7.59 7.67
C ILE A 210 0.85 -8.67 6.67
N PHE A 211 1.48 -9.84 6.74
CA PHE A 211 1.14 -10.98 5.88
C PHE A 211 -0.27 -11.51 6.19
N LEU A 212 -0.60 -11.62 7.47
CA LEU A 212 -1.91 -12.13 7.91
C LEU A 212 -3.03 -11.16 7.51
N PHE A 213 -2.83 -9.86 7.70
CA PHE A 213 -3.75 -8.82 7.26
C PHE A 213 -3.98 -8.90 5.75
N SER A 214 -2.91 -8.96 4.96
CA SER A 214 -2.98 -9.05 3.49
C SER A 214 -3.73 -10.31 3.04
N ALA A 215 -3.44 -11.46 3.67
CA ALA A 215 -4.09 -12.73 3.35
C ALA A 215 -5.60 -12.68 3.63
N TRP A 216 -6.02 -12.11 4.76
CA TRP A 216 -7.44 -11.97 5.08
C TRP A 216 -8.16 -10.98 4.17
N ALA A 217 -7.52 -9.85 3.86
CA ALA A 217 -8.05 -8.87 2.91
C ALA A 217 -8.29 -9.50 1.52
N CYS A 218 -7.31 -10.23 0.99
CA CYS A 218 -7.44 -10.93 -0.29
C CYS A 218 -8.50 -12.05 -0.23
N SER A 219 -8.53 -12.82 0.86
CA SER A 219 -9.50 -13.91 1.03
C SER A 219 -10.94 -13.40 1.11
N ALA A 220 -11.16 -12.25 1.78
CA ALA A 220 -12.47 -11.61 1.88
C ALA A 220 -13.04 -11.23 0.51
N VAL A 221 -12.21 -10.61 -0.34
CA VAL A 221 -12.59 -10.26 -1.72
C VAL A 221 -12.88 -11.51 -2.53
N GLY A 222 -12.01 -12.53 -2.48
CA GLY A 222 -12.20 -13.77 -3.24
C GLY A 222 -13.51 -14.51 -2.91
N LYS A 223 -13.85 -14.61 -1.61
CA LYS A 223 -15.12 -15.21 -1.16
C LYS A 223 -16.33 -14.40 -1.66
N THR A 224 -16.29 -13.08 -1.49
CA THR A 224 -17.39 -12.20 -1.89
C THR A 224 -17.57 -12.19 -3.40
N ALA A 225 -16.48 -12.19 -4.17
CA ALA A 225 -16.52 -12.27 -5.63
C ALA A 225 -17.19 -13.57 -6.10
N GLN A 226 -16.89 -14.71 -5.44
CA GLN A 226 -17.54 -15.98 -5.75
C GLN A 226 -19.05 -15.94 -5.50
N GLU A 227 -19.49 -15.29 -4.42
CA GLU A 227 -20.92 -15.09 -4.11
C GLU A 227 -21.61 -14.24 -5.20
N VAL A 228 -20.97 -13.15 -5.64
CA VAL A 228 -21.48 -12.30 -6.73
C VAL A 228 -21.56 -13.07 -8.04
N VAL A 229 -20.54 -13.84 -8.40
CA VAL A 229 -20.54 -14.66 -9.63
C VAL A 229 -21.67 -15.69 -9.60
N ASN A 230 -21.87 -16.36 -8.46
CA ASN A 230 -22.94 -17.34 -8.30
C ASN A 230 -24.31 -16.68 -8.40
N GLU A 231 -24.49 -15.49 -7.83
CA GLU A 231 -25.74 -14.74 -7.92
C GLU A 231 -26.02 -14.27 -9.36
N VAL A 232 -25.03 -13.72 -10.07
CA VAL A 232 -25.17 -13.32 -11.47
C VAL A 232 -25.54 -14.51 -12.36
N ARG A 233 -24.87 -15.66 -12.17
CA ARG A 233 -25.20 -16.90 -12.88
C ARG A 233 -26.61 -17.38 -12.57
N ARG A 234 -27.02 -17.35 -11.29
CA ARG A 234 -28.38 -17.71 -10.87
C ARG A 234 -29.42 -16.84 -11.57
N GLN A 235 -29.22 -15.52 -11.61
CA GLN A 235 -30.12 -14.60 -12.31
C GLN A 235 -30.21 -14.92 -13.81
N PHE A 236 -29.08 -15.17 -14.50
CA PHE A 236 -29.10 -15.52 -15.93
C PHE A 236 -29.79 -16.86 -16.22
N ILE A 237 -29.66 -17.85 -15.34
CA ILE A 237 -30.30 -19.17 -15.51
C ILE A 237 -31.81 -19.08 -15.24
N GLU A 238 -32.22 -18.43 -14.14
CA GLU A 238 -33.63 -18.35 -13.75
C GLU A 238 -34.43 -17.33 -14.57
N ARG A 239 -33.77 -16.28 -15.10
CA ARG A 239 -34.39 -15.16 -15.81
C ARG A 239 -33.69 -14.94 -17.16
N PRO A 240 -33.90 -15.82 -18.16
CA PRO A 240 -33.19 -15.76 -19.44
C PRO A 240 -33.50 -14.48 -20.23
N GLY A 241 -34.63 -13.81 -19.96
CA GLY A 241 -35.01 -12.53 -20.57
C GLY A 241 -34.02 -11.39 -20.29
N ILE A 242 -33.13 -11.55 -19.31
CA ILE A 242 -32.05 -10.59 -19.03
C ILE A 242 -31.02 -10.54 -20.19
N MET A 243 -30.59 -11.70 -20.69
CA MET A 243 -29.63 -11.77 -21.80
C MET A 243 -30.23 -11.30 -23.13
N GLU A 244 -31.56 -11.36 -23.24
CA GLU A 244 -32.33 -10.83 -24.37
C GLU A 244 -32.69 -9.34 -24.23
N TYR A 245 -32.23 -8.67 -23.16
CA TYR A 245 -32.56 -7.27 -22.83
C TYR A 245 -34.06 -6.97 -22.66
N LYS A 246 -34.89 -8.01 -22.45
CA LYS A 246 -36.35 -7.87 -22.22
C LYS A 246 -36.69 -7.66 -20.75
N GLU A 247 -35.79 -8.05 -19.86
CA GLU A 247 -35.98 -8.02 -18.42
C GLU A 247 -34.78 -7.37 -17.72
N LYS A 248 -35.04 -6.56 -16.68
CA LYS A 248 -33.97 -5.92 -15.91
C LYS A 248 -33.39 -6.86 -14.84
N PRO A 249 -32.06 -6.96 -14.70
CA PRO A 249 -31.40 -7.66 -13.59
C PRO A 249 -31.83 -7.13 -12.23
N ASP A 250 -31.72 -7.96 -11.19
CA ASP A 250 -31.81 -7.51 -9.81
C ASP A 250 -30.43 -7.00 -9.34
N TYR A 251 -30.22 -5.69 -9.53
CA TYR A 251 -29.02 -5.00 -9.06
C TYR A 251 -28.94 -4.93 -7.53
N GLY A 252 -30.09 -4.79 -6.86
CA GLY A 252 -30.17 -4.60 -5.41
C GLY A 252 -29.62 -5.81 -4.66
N ARG A 253 -29.83 -7.02 -5.19
CA ARG A 253 -29.27 -8.25 -4.63
C ARG A 253 -27.75 -8.28 -4.67
N CYS A 254 -27.13 -7.94 -5.81
CA CYS A 254 -25.67 -7.88 -5.92
C CYS A 254 -25.08 -6.81 -4.98
N VAL A 255 -25.70 -5.63 -4.90
CA VAL A 255 -25.29 -4.57 -3.97
C VAL A 255 -25.38 -5.05 -2.51
N ALA A 256 -26.47 -5.73 -2.14
CA ALA A 256 -26.66 -6.23 -0.78
C ALA A 256 -25.61 -7.28 -0.36
N ILE A 257 -25.20 -8.16 -1.29
CA ILE A 257 -24.12 -9.13 -1.06
C ILE A 257 -22.82 -8.41 -0.74
N VAL A 258 -22.39 -7.50 -1.61
CA VAL A 258 -21.12 -6.77 -1.44
C VAL A 258 -21.15 -5.89 -0.18
N ALA A 259 -22.25 -5.18 0.07
CA ALA A 259 -22.39 -4.32 1.25
C ALA A 259 -22.35 -5.12 2.57
N SER A 260 -23.09 -6.23 2.64
CA SER A 260 -23.12 -7.07 3.85
C SER A 260 -21.78 -7.77 4.10
N ALA A 261 -21.15 -8.25 3.03
CA ALA A 261 -19.85 -8.92 3.11
C ALA A 261 -18.74 -7.95 3.52
N SER A 262 -18.67 -6.76 2.93
CA SER A 262 -17.67 -5.74 3.29
C SER A 262 -17.74 -5.33 4.76
N LEU A 263 -18.94 -5.11 5.31
CA LEU A 263 -19.15 -4.82 6.74
C LEU A 263 -18.73 -5.96 7.66
N ARG A 264 -18.94 -7.21 7.25
CA ARG A 264 -18.57 -8.38 8.06
C ARG A 264 -17.07 -8.68 7.99
N GLU A 265 -16.50 -8.64 6.80
CA GLU A 265 -15.12 -9.04 6.55
C GLU A 265 -14.11 -7.98 7.00
N MET A 266 -14.48 -6.69 7.08
CA MET A 266 -13.59 -5.63 7.60
C MET A 266 -13.26 -5.78 9.10
N ILE A 267 -14.12 -6.48 9.87
CA ILE A 267 -13.98 -6.59 11.33
C ILE A 267 -12.71 -7.34 11.71
N LYS A 268 -12.41 -8.47 11.04
CA LYS A 268 -11.27 -9.33 11.42
C LYS A 268 -9.92 -8.64 11.19
N PRO A 269 -9.62 -8.05 10.00
CA PRO A 269 -8.37 -7.33 9.79
C PRO A 269 -8.26 -6.08 10.69
N GLY A 270 -9.36 -5.35 10.91
CA GLY A 270 -9.38 -4.19 11.80
C GLY A 270 -9.11 -4.56 13.26
N ALA A 271 -9.73 -5.63 13.76
CA ALA A 271 -9.50 -6.13 15.11
C ALA A 271 -8.05 -6.59 15.32
N LEU A 272 -7.45 -7.29 14.35
CA LEU A 272 -6.03 -7.67 14.40
C LEU A 272 -5.13 -6.46 14.57
N ALA A 273 -5.40 -5.40 13.80
CA ALA A 273 -4.59 -4.20 13.80
C ALA A 273 -4.67 -3.40 15.12
N ILE A 274 -5.82 -3.40 15.80
CA ILE A 274 -6.01 -2.73 17.09
C ILE A 274 -5.50 -3.59 18.25
N ILE A 275 -5.87 -4.87 18.29
CA ILE A 275 -5.60 -5.75 19.43
C ILE A 275 -4.12 -6.11 19.52
N SER A 276 -3.45 -6.31 18.38
CA SER A 276 -2.07 -6.81 18.37
C SER A 276 -1.06 -5.94 19.13
N PRO A 277 -1.00 -4.59 18.99
CA PRO A 277 -0.12 -3.77 19.82
C PRO A 277 -0.60 -3.69 21.28
N MET A 278 -1.87 -3.97 21.58
CA MET A 278 -2.44 -3.89 22.94
C MET A 278 -2.10 -5.10 23.82
N VAL A 279 -1.50 -6.15 23.26
CA VAL A 279 -1.19 -7.37 24.03
C VAL A 279 -0.02 -7.09 24.99
N VAL A 280 -0.35 -6.70 26.23
CA VAL A 280 0.60 -6.38 27.33
C VAL A 280 1.34 -7.61 27.90
N VAL A 281 1.32 -8.76 27.22
CA VAL A 281 1.98 -9.99 27.68
C VAL A 281 3.47 -9.76 27.92
N PHE A 282 4.13 -8.97 27.07
CA PHE A 282 5.54 -8.64 27.22
C PHE A 282 5.84 -7.66 28.35
N ARG A 283 4.85 -6.86 28.78
CA ARG A 283 4.95 -6.06 30.00
C ARG A 283 4.93 -6.94 31.25
N ILE A 284 3.98 -7.88 31.31
CA ILE A 284 3.88 -8.84 32.42
C ILE A 284 5.16 -9.68 32.51
N LEU A 285 5.65 -10.16 31.37
CA LEU A 285 6.90 -10.91 31.31
C LEU A 285 8.11 -10.04 31.72
N GLY A 286 8.12 -8.77 31.33
CA GLY A 286 9.11 -7.79 31.77
C GLY A 286 9.13 -7.62 33.29
N TYR A 287 7.96 -7.48 33.91
CA TYR A 287 7.83 -7.40 35.37
C TYR A 287 8.34 -8.68 36.05
N CYS A 288 7.96 -9.87 35.56
CA CYS A 288 8.41 -11.15 36.12
C CYS A 288 9.91 -11.40 35.96
N THR A 289 10.55 -10.83 34.94
CA THR A 289 11.97 -11.05 34.62
C THR A 289 12.89 -9.92 35.08
N GLY A 290 12.34 -8.92 35.79
CA GLY A 290 13.10 -7.75 36.27
C GLY A 290 13.51 -6.77 35.16
N GLN A 291 12.85 -6.81 34.00
CA GLN A 291 13.08 -5.92 32.86
C GLN A 291 11.84 -5.03 32.61
N PRO A 292 11.66 -3.94 33.36
CA PRO A 292 10.44 -3.12 33.30
C PRO A 292 10.17 -2.56 31.90
N LEU A 293 11.22 -2.22 31.13
CA LEU A 293 11.10 -1.65 29.78
C LEU A 293 10.91 -2.70 28.66
N LEU A 294 10.74 -3.98 28.99
CA LEU A 294 10.67 -5.03 27.98
C LEU A 294 9.45 -4.86 27.06
N GLY A 295 8.28 -4.51 27.64
CA GLY A 295 7.05 -4.28 26.87
C GLY A 295 7.25 -3.22 25.79
N ALA A 296 7.72 -2.04 26.19
CA ALA A 296 7.97 -0.93 25.28
C ALA A 296 9.00 -1.27 24.17
N LYS A 297 10.07 -2.00 24.49
CA LYS A 297 11.09 -2.45 23.51
C LYS A 297 10.51 -3.43 22.49
N VAL A 298 9.68 -4.38 22.93
CA VAL A 298 9.03 -5.36 22.05
C VAL A 298 8.04 -4.68 21.11
N VAL A 299 7.23 -3.74 21.62
CA VAL A 299 6.30 -2.95 20.80
C VAL A 299 7.06 -2.07 19.79
N ALA A 300 8.19 -1.48 20.17
CA ALA A 300 9.05 -0.73 19.25
C ALA A 300 9.52 -1.60 18.07
N ALA A 301 9.99 -2.81 18.35
CA ALA A 301 10.43 -3.74 17.32
C ALA A 301 9.27 -4.25 16.46
N MET A 302 8.13 -4.54 17.05
CA MET A 302 6.91 -4.88 16.31
C MET A 302 6.53 -3.76 15.33
N LEU A 303 6.51 -2.51 15.78
CA LEU A 303 6.21 -1.35 14.94
C LEU A 303 7.22 -1.21 13.79
N MET A 304 8.52 -1.32 14.08
CA MET A 304 9.57 -1.19 13.07
C MET A 304 9.47 -2.28 12.00
N PHE A 305 9.33 -3.54 12.40
CA PHE A 305 9.27 -4.67 11.46
C PHE A 305 7.95 -4.69 10.69
N ALA A 306 6.82 -4.38 11.33
CA ALA A 306 5.53 -4.22 10.66
C ALA A 306 5.59 -3.08 9.62
N THR A 307 6.28 -1.99 9.92
CA THR A 307 6.49 -0.88 8.98
C THR A 307 7.30 -1.34 7.76
N VAL A 308 8.47 -1.94 7.97
CA VAL A 308 9.37 -2.37 6.88
C VAL A 308 8.70 -3.41 5.98
N SER A 309 8.12 -4.46 6.58
CA SER A 309 7.40 -5.49 5.84
C SER A 309 6.14 -4.95 5.17
N GLY A 310 5.43 -4.02 5.82
CA GLY A 310 4.24 -3.36 5.30
C GLY A 310 4.52 -2.53 4.06
N ILE A 311 5.61 -1.75 4.06
CA ILE A 311 6.04 -0.96 2.88
C ILE A 311 6.35 -1.89 1.70
N LEU A 312 7.13 -2.95 1.93
CA LEU A 312 7.49 -3.92 0.89
C LEU A 312 6.27 -4.64 0.33
N MET A 313 5.38 -5.12 1.21
CA MET A 313 4.16 -5.81 0.81
C MET A 313 3.20 -4.86 0.07
N ALA A 314 3.04 -3.63 0.52
CA ALA A 314 2.19 -2.64 -0.15
C ALA A 314 2.71 -2.31 -1.56
N LEU A 315 4.03 -2.11 -1.72
CA LEU A 315 4.68 -1.90 -3.02
C LEU A 315 4.45 -3.10 -3.94
N PHE A 316 4.69 -4.31 -3.45
CA PHE A 316 4.47 -5.55 -4.20
C PHE A 316 3.02 -5.65 -4.70
N LEU A 317 2.03 -5.55 -3.80
CA LEU A 317 0.62 -5.74 -4.13
C LEU A 317 0.11 -4.66 -5.09
N ASN A 318 0.43 -3.38 -4.83
CA ASN A 318 -0.03 -2.28 -5.66
C ASN A 318 0.56 -2.34 -7.07
N THR A 319 1.86 -2.61 -7.19
CA THR A 319 2.53 -2.63 -8.49
C THR A 319 2.16 -3.87 -9.29
N ALA A 320 2.11 -5.07 -8.67
CA ALA A 320 1.70 -6.30 -9.36
C ALA A 320 0.27 -6.16 -9.93
N GLY A 321 -0.67 -5.71 -9.10
CA GLY A 321 -2.05 -5.51 -9.53
C GLY A 321 -2.19 -4.43 -10.62
N GLY A 322 -1.47 -3.32 -10.50
CA GLY A 322 -1.45 -2.29 -11.54
C GLY A 322 -0.84 -2.77 -12.87
N ALA A 323 0.21 -3.59 -12.80
CA ALA A 323 0.85 -4.16 -13.99
C ALA A 323 -0.06 -5.16 -14.70
N TRP A 324 -0.78 -6.02 -13.97
CA TRP A 324 -1.75 -6.95 -14.57
C TRP A 324 -2.88 -6.23 -15.30
N ASP A 325 -3.46 -5.19 -14.68
CA ASP A 325 -4.52 -4.38 -15.32
C ASP A 325 -4.03 -3.74 -16.61
N ASN A 326 -2.85 -3.12 -16.58
CA ASN A 326 -2.31 -2.45 -17.75
C ASN A 326 -1.79 -3.43 -18.81
N ALA A 327 -1.37 -4.64 -18.44
CA ALA A 327 -1.08 -5.71 -19.39
C ALA A 327 -2.34 -6.19 -20.11
N LYS A 328 -3.48 -6.33 -19.40
CA LYS A 328 -4.79 -6.59 -20.00
C LYS A 328 -5.18 -5.46 -20.97
N LYS A 329 -5.14 -4.20 -20.51
CA LYS A 329 -5.44 -3.03 -21.37
C LYS A 329 -4.54 -2.96 -22.60
N TYR A 330 -3.27 -3.31 -22.48
CA TYR A 330 -2.36 -3.36 -23.62
C TYR A 330 -2.81 -4.37 -24.69
N ILE A 331 -3.26 -5.55 -24.28
CA ILE A 331 -3.81 -6.56 -25.21
C ILE A 331 -5.14 -6.06 -25.80
N GLU A 332 -5.97 -5.36 -25.02
CA GLU A 332 -7.23 -4.77 -25.49
C GLU A 332 -7.04 -3.74 -26.62
N THR A 333 -5.86 -3.13 -26.74
CA THR A 333 -5.52 -2.23 -27.88
C THR A 333 -5.35 -2.95 -29.23
N GLY A 334 -5.41 -4.29 -29.26
CA GLY A 334 -5.30 -5.10 -30.47
C GLY A 334 -3.98 -5.88 -30.58
N VAL A 335 -3.03 -5.65 -29.67
CA VAL A 335 -1.77 -6.42 -29.62
C VAL A 335 -2.05 -7.83 -29.08
N LEU A 336 -1.29 -8.84 -29.52
CA LEU A 336 -1.45 -10.24 -29.10
C LEU A 336 -2.86 -10.84 -29.35
N GLY A 337 -3.56 -10.36 -30.38
CA GLY A 337 -4.85 -10.89 -30.80
C GLY A 337 -6.07 -10.14 -30.28
N GLY A 338 -5.89 -9.12 -29.44
CA GLY A 338 -7.01 -8.25 -29.05
C GLY A 338 -8.02 -8.87 -28.07
N LYS A 339 -9.11 -8.14 -27.84
CA LYS A 339 -10.23 -8.58 -26.99
C LYS A 339 -10.78 -9.93 -27.46
N GLY A 340 -11.02 -10.83 -26.52
CA GLY A 340 -11.58 -12.17 -26.76
C GLY A 340 -10.57 -13.26 -27.13
N SER A 341 -9.32 -12.89 -27.48
CA SER A 341 -8.23 -13.85 -27.70
C SER A 341 -7.89 -14.65 -26.44
N ASP A 342 -7.18 -15.77 -26.59
CA ASP A 342 -6.74 -16.55 -25.44
C ASP A 342 -5.70 -15.80 -24.59
N CYS A 343 -4.86 -14.97 -25.23
CA CYS A 343 -3.99 -14.01 -24.54
C CYS A 343 -4.79 -13.05 -23.66
N HIS A 344 -5.90 -12.52 -24.18
CA HIS A 344 -6.77 -11.62 -23.44
C HIS A 344 -7.42 -12.32 -22.24
N LYS A 345 -7.93 -13.55 -22.39
CA LYS A 345 -8.48 -14.33 -21.27
C LYS A 345 -7.43 -14.60 -20.18
N ALA A 346 -6.19 -14.88 -20.57
CA ALA A 346 -5.08 -15.04 -19.63
C ALA A 346 -4.79 -13.74 -18.87
N ALA A 347 -4.76 -12.60 -19.57
CA ALA A 347 -4.54 -11.30 -18.94
C ALA A 347 -5.70 -10.86 -18.02
N VAL A 348 -6.95 -11.14 -18.40
CA VAL A 348 -8.13 -10.94 -17.52
C VAL A 348 -7.99 -11.75 -16.25
N THR A 349 -7.47 -12.98 -16.31
CA THR A 349 -7.21 -13.78 -15.10
C THR A 349 -6.18 -13.10 -14.20
N GLY A 350 -5.09 -12.58 -14.77
CA GLY A 350 -4.10 -11.79 -14.04
C GLY A 350 -4.71 -10.56 -13.36
N ASP A 351 -5.52 -9.80 -14.08
CA ASP A 351 -6.19 -8.61 -13.54
C ASP A 351 -7.13 -8.96 -12.38
N THR A 352 -7.93 -10.02 -12.51
CA THR A 352 -8.82 -10.48 -11.42
C THR A 352 -8.06 -10.96 -10.17
N VAL A 353 -6.83 -11.48 -10.34
CA VAL A 353 -5.93 -11.77 -9.21
C VAL A 353 -5.35 -10.48 -8.63
N GLY A 354 -5.06 -9.49 -9.48
CA GLY A 354 -4.53 -8.18 -9.12
C GLY A 354 -5.51 -7.22 -8.44
N ASP A 355 -6.81 -7.37 -8.65
CA ASP A 355 -7.86 -6.53 -8.06
C ASP A 355 -7.82 -6.49 -6.51
N PRO A 356 -7.86 -7.62 -5.79
CA PRO A 356 -7.71 -7.60 -4.34
C PRO A 356 -6.36 -7.05 -3.88
N PHE A 357 -5.31 -7.18 -4.71
CA PHE A 357 -3.98 -6.69 -4.38
C PHE A 357 -3.93 -5.17 -4.43
N LYS A 358 -4.31 -4.57 -5.57
CA LYS A 358 -4.19 -3.13 -5.82
C LYS A 358 -5.30 -2.31 -5.20
N ASP A 359 -6.49 -2.86 -4.97
CA ASP A 359 -7.66 -2.08 -4.53
C ASP A 359 -8.17 -2.44 -3.14
N THR A 360 -7.64 -3.48 -2.48
CA THR A 360 -8.01 -3.82 -1.11
C THR A 360 -6.79 -3.93 -0.19
N ALA A 361 -5.96 -4.96 -0.38
CA ALA A 361 -4.86 -5.25 0.55
C ALA A 361 -3.76 -4.19 0.51
N GLY A 362 -3.23 -3.88 -0.67
CA GLY A 362 -2.11 -2.94 -0.84
C GLY A 362 -2.37 -1.54 -0.29
N PRO A 363 -3.46 -0.85 -0.66
CA PRO A 363 -3.78 0.47 -0.10
C PRO A 363 -4.08 0.43 1.40
N SER A 364 -4.68 -0.65 1.90
CA SER A 364 -5.01 -0.81 3.32
C SER A 364 -3.77 -0.96 4.21
N LEU A 365 -2.68 -1.55 3.69
CA LEU A 365 -1.42 -1.68 4.42
C LEU A 365 -0.80 -0.32 4.78
N HIS A 366 -0.93 0.68 3.90
CA HIS A 366 -0.49 2.03 4.22
C HIS A 366 -1.23 2.60 5.44
N VAL A 367 -2.54 2.40 5.51
CA VAL A 367 -3.36 2.84 6.66
C VAL A 367 -2.98 2.05 7.91
N LEU A 368 -2.82 0.73 7.77
CA LEU A 368 -2.45 -0.17 8.86
C LEU A 368 -1.16 0.25 9.56
N ILE A 369 -0.10 0.53 8.80
CA ILE A 369 1.21 0.93 9.35
C ILE A 369 1.09 2.23 10.16
N LYS A 370 0.40 3.23 9.61
CA LYS A 370 0.17 4.51 10.30
C LYS A 370 -0.66 4.32 11.57
N MET A 371 -1.71 3.50 11.48
CA MET A 371 -2.58 3.23 12.62
C MET A 371 -1.82 2.49 13.74
N LEU A 372 -0.99 1.51 13.41
CA LEU A 372 -0.13 0.82 14.37
C LEU A 372 0.76 1.83 15.10
N ALA A 373 1.46 2.70 14.36
CA ALA A 373 2.30 3.75 14.93
C ALA A 373 1.53 4.68 15.89
N THR A 374 0.37 5.18 15.46
CA THR A 374 -0.45 6.08 16.28
C THR A 374 -0.98 5.38 17.53
N ILE A 375 -1.48 4.15 17.42
CA ILE A 375 -1.96 3.39 18.58
C ILE A 375 -0.81 3.13 19.55
N THR A 376 0.35 2.68 19.08
CA THR A 376 1.49 2.41 19.95
C THR A 376 2.01 3.67 20.65
N LEU A 377 1.97 4.82 19.97
CA LEU A 377 2.36 6.11 20.55
C LEU A 377 1.38 6.54 21.65
N VAL A 378 0.08 6.54 21.38
CA VAL A 378 -0.95 6.93 22.36
C VAL A 378 -0.95 5.98 23.57
N MET A 379 -0.71 4.69 23.33
CA MET A 379 -0.71 3.66 24.37
C MET A 379 0.66 3.46 25.02
N ALA A 380 1.67 4.27 24.69
CA ALA A 380 3.03 4.15 25.24
C ALA A 380 3.08 4.04 26.77
N PRO A 381 2.29 4.81 27.56
CA PRO A 381 2.27 4.68 29.02
C PRO A 381 1.83 3.30 29.54
N ILE A 382 1.08 2.53 28.76
CA ILE A 382 0.59 1.20 29.15
C ILE A 382 1.68 0.13 28.98
N PHE A 383 2.70 0.38 28.14
CA PHE A 383 3.78 -0.56 27.86
C PHE A 383 4.99 -0.41 28.79
N LEU A 384 4.99 0.63 29.61
CA LEU A 384 5.90 0.91 30.71
C LEU A 384 5.34 0.31 32.01
#